data_AF-A0A971XXY0-F1
#
_entry.id   AF-A0A971XXY0-F1
#
_cell.length_a   1.000
_cell.length_b   1.000
_cell.length_c   1.000
_cell.angle_alpha   90.00
_cell.angle_beta   90.00
_cell.angle_gamma   90.00
#
_symmetry.space_group_name_H-M   'P 1'
#
loop_
_entity.id
_entity.type
_entity.pdbx_description
1 polymer ?
#
loop_
_entity_poly.entity_id
_entity_poly.type
_entity_poly.pdbx_seq_one_letter_code
_entity_poly.pdbx_strand_id
1 'polypeptide(L)'
;MNKKGSAMLLALILCLTALPAAGVFITIARSDLESALDDYHWARAQRAAWGALELIERDLQSGGAGEISWPDPDILLAVKIADSDGGWEVTVSAVSERAEVTLSGWVAGPKS
;
A
#
# COMPACT_ATOMS: atom_id res chain seq x y z
N MET A 1 -23.98 -19.59 53.26
CA MET A 1 -23.80 -18.65 52.13
C MET A 1 -25.02 -18.74 51.21
N ASN A 2 -25.74 -17.65 50.96
CA ASN A 2 -26.97 -17.67 50.15
C ASN A 2 -26.61 -17.86 48.67
N LYS A 3 -27.20 -18.85 47.99
CA LYS A 3 -26.96 -19.20 46.57
C LYS A 3 -27.01 -17.99 45.62
N LYS A 4 -27.85 -17.00 45.95
CA LYS A 4 -27.98 -15.74 45.18
C LYS A 4 -26.71 -14.87 45.26
N GLY A 5 -26.07 -14.80 46.42
CA GLY A 5 -24.83 -14.02 46.60
C GLY A 5 -23.63 -14.66 45.90
N SER A 6 -23.54 -15.99 45.90
CA SER A 6 -22.49 -16.73 45.20
C SER A 6 -22.60 -16.57 43.68
N ALA A 7 -23.82 -16.59 43.13
CA ALA A 7 -24.05 -16.38 41.71
C ALA A 7 -23.69 -14.95 41.25
N MET A 8 -24.01 -13.94 42.07
CA MET A 8 -23.65 -12.55 41.78
C MET A 8 -22.13 -12.31 41.79
N LEU A 9 -21.42 -12.91 42.75
CA LEU A 9 -19.96 -12.88 42.80
C LEU A 9 -19.32 -13.57 41.59
N LEU A 10 -19.84 -14.73 41.19
CA LEU A 10 -19.35 -15.43 40.00
C LEU A 10 -19.58 -14.59 38.73
N ALA A 11 -20.75 -14.00 38.56
CA ALA A 11 -21.06 -13.13 37.43
C ALA A 11 -20.12 -11.90 37.39
N LEU A 12 -19.87 -11.28 38.54
CA LEU A 12 -18.94 -10.16 38.65
C LEU A 12 -17.51 -10.56 38.26
N ILE A 13 -17.01 -11.69 38.75
CA ILE A 13 -15.68 -12.20 38.43
C ILE A 13 -15.58 -12.50 36.93
N LEU A 14 -16.61 -13.12 36.33
CA LEU A 14 -16.66 -13.38 34.89
C LEU A 14 -16.67 -12.09 34.06
N CYS A 15 -17.41 -11.06 34.49
CA CYS A 15 -17.38 -9.76 33.81
C CYS A 15 -16.01 -9.09 33.93
N LEU A 16 -15.39 -9.12 35.11
CA LEU A 16 -14.07 -8.54 35.36
C LEU A 16 -12.94 -9.21 34.59
N THR A 17 -13.11 -10.47 34.15
CA THR A 17 -12.13 -11.18 33.32
C THR A 17 -12.46 -11.15 31.84
N ALA A 18 -13.73 -11.25 31.46
CA ALA A 18 -14.16 -11.26 30.06
C ALA A 18 -14.05 -9.87 29.41
N LEU A 19 -14.33 -8.78 30.13
CA LEU A 19 -14.26 -7.43 29.56
C LEU A 19 -12.82 -7.02 29.17
N PRO A 20 -11.80 -7.19 30.03
CA PRO A 20 -10.41 -6.94 29.62
C PRO A 20 -9.97 -7.83 28.46
N ALA A 21 -10.34 -9.12 28.48
CA ALA A 21 -10.01 -10.04 27.39
C ALA A 21 -10.63 -9.58 26.06
N ALA A 22 -11.90 -9.18 26.06
CA ALA A 22 -12.57 -8.59 24.90
C ALA A 22 -11.87 -7.31 24.41
N GLY A 23 -11.42 -6.45 25.34
CA GLY A 23 -10.65 -5.25 25.00
C GLY A 23 -9.33 -5.57 24.29
N VAL A 24 -8.62 -6.61 24.73
CA VAL A 24 -7.39 -7.08 24.07
C VAL A 24 -7.69 -7.57 22.65
N PHE A 25 -8.73 -8.39 22.47
CA PHE A 25 -9.12 -8.88 21.13
C PHE A 25 -9.49 -7.74 20.17
N ILE A 26 -10.21 -6.72 20.64
CA ILE A 26 -10.52 -5.54 19.82
C ILE A 26 -9.25 -4.81 19.39
N THR A 27 -8.27 -4.69 20.30
CA THR A 27 -7.00 -4.02 20.01
C THR A 27 -6.19 -4.79 18.97
N ILE A 28 -6.13 -6.11 19.09
CA ILE A 28 -5.46 -6.98 18.11
C ILE A 28 -6.16 -6.88 16.75
N ALA A 29 -7.48 -7.02 16.71
CA ALA A 29 -8.24 -6.93 15.46
C ALA A 29 -8.06 -5.57 14.77
N ARG A 30 -7.95 -4.48 15.54
CA ARG A 30 -7.64 -3.16 15.01
C ARG A 30 -6.23 -3.10 14.42
N SER A 31 -5.23 -3.61 15.15
CA SER A 31 -3.85 -3.66 14.67
C SER A 31 -3.72 -4.47 13.38
N ASP A 32 -4.39 -5.62 13.31
CA ASP A 32 -4.39 -6.47 12.12
C ASP A 32 -5.04 -5.76 10.92
N LEU A 33 -6.15 -5.05 11.15
CA LEU A 33 -6.81 -4.28 10.10
C LEU A 33 -5.93 -3.12 9.61
N GLU A 34 -5.28 -2.39 10.52
CA GLU A 34 -4.37 -1.30 10.17
C GLU A 34 -3.21 -1.82 9.31
N SER A 35 -2.61 -2.96 9.69
CA SER A 35 -1.56 -3.64 8.92
C SER A 35 -2.05 -4.09 7.54
N ALA A 36 -3.22 -4.73 7.45
CA ALA A 36 -3.77 -5.21 6.18
C ALA A 36 -4.06 -4.06 5.21
N LEU A 37 -4.51 -2.90 5.73
CA LEU A 37 -4.70 -1.70 4.93
C LEU A 37 -3.36 -1.13 4.44
N ASP A 38 -2.32 -1.12 5.28
CA ASP A 38 -0.97 -0.68 4.87
C ASP A 38 -0.43 -1.57 3.74
N ASP A 39 -0.54 -2.90 3.89
CA ASP A 39 -0.15 -3.87 2.85
C ASP A 39 -0.93 -3.64 1.55
N TYR A 40 -2.24 -3.39 1.64
CA TYR A 40 -3.09 -3.10 0.48
C TYR A 40 -2.63 -1.83 -0.26
N HIS A 41 -2.43 -0.71 0.46
CA HIS A 41 -2.03 0.55 -0.17
C HIS A 41 -0.62 0.46 -0.74
N TRP A 42 0.31 -0.21 -0.05
CA TRP A 42 1.65 -0.45 -0.55
C TRP A 42 1.63 -1.28 -1.84
N ALA A 43 0.89 -2.39 -1.87
CA ALA A 43 0.77 -3.22 -3.05
C ALA A 43 0.08 -2.50 -4.21
N ARG A 44 -0.90 -1.64 -3.94
CA ARG A 44 -1.55 -0.78 -4.95
C ARG A 44 -0.55 0.20 -5.56
N ALA A 45 0.19 0.94 -4.73
CA ALA A 45 1.22 1.88 -5.18
C ALA A 45 2.34 1.18 -5.96
N GLN A 46 2.79 0.01 -5.50
CA GLN A 46 3.82 -0.76 -6.18
C GLN A 46 3.38 -1.21 -7.58
N ARG A 47 2.17 -1.77 -7.71
CA ARG A 47 1.62 -2.16 -9.02
C ARG A 47 1.45 -0.96 -9.94
N ALA A 48 1.09 0.20 -9.39
CA ALA A 48 0.97 1.42 -10.17
C ALA A 48 2.33 1.88 -10.70
N ALA A 49 3.36 1.92 -9.86
CA ALA A 49 4.71 2.28 -10.29
C ALA A 49 5.26 1.31 -11.34
N TRP A 50 5.02 0.00 -11.22
CA TRP A 50 5.38 -0.99 -12.26
C TRP A 50 4.65 -0.73 -13.58
N GLY A 51 3.32 -0.63 -13.54
CA GLY A 51 2.53 -0.41 -14.74
C GLY A 51 2.90 0.91 -15.44
N ALA A 52 3.18 1.95 -14.67
CA ALA A 52 3.64 3.23 -15.20
C ALA A 52 5.00 3.11 -15.90
N LEU A 53 5.98 2.43 -15.28
CA LEU A 53 7.27 2.15 -15.92
C LEU A 53 7.12 1.42 -17.26
N GLU A 54 6.28 0.38 -17.32
CA GLU A 54 6.04 -0.36 -18.57
C GLU A 54 5.40 0.51 -19.67
N LEU A 55 4.46 1.40 -19.28
CA LEU A 55 3.84 2.31 -20.23
C LEU A 55 4.82 3.38 -20.74
N ILE A 56 5.64 3.93 -19.84
CA ILE A 56 6.69 4.90 -20.19
C ILE A 56 7.72 4.24 -21.12
N GLU A 57 8.16 3.02 -20.80
CA GLU A 57 9.09 2.27 -21.64
C GLU A 57 8.55 2.12 -23.06
N ARG A 58 7.28 1.73 -23.21
CA ARG A 58 6.64 1.58 -24.53
C ARG A 58 6.56 2.90 -25.28
N ASP A 59 6.22 3.99 -24.60
CA ASP A 59 6.14 5.31 -25.22
C ASP A 59 7.53 5.76 -25.72
N LEU A 60 8.56 5.67 -24.86
CA LEU A 60 9.94 6.00 -25.21
C LEU A 60 10.47 5.16 -26.38
N GLN A 61 10.21 3.85 -26.37
CA GLN A 61 10.61 2.95 -27.46
C GLN A 61 9.88 3.26 -28.78
N SER A 62 8.69 3.86 -28.73
CA SER A 62 7.96 4.33 -29.90
C SER A 62 8.40 5.70 -30.42
N GLY A 63 9.37 6.34 -29.74
CA GLY A 63 9.85 7.70 -30.05
C GLY A 63 9.05 8.81 -29.36
N GLY A 64 8.22 8.46 -28.37
CA GLY A 64 7.52 9.40 -27.51
C GLY A 64 8.43 10.01 -26.43
N ALA A 65 7.83 10.82 -25.55
CA ALA A 65 8.55 11.55 -24.49
C ALA A 65 8.45 10.85 -23.10
N GLY A 66 7.86 9.67 -23.03
CA GLY A 66 7.53 8.96 -21.80
C GLY A 66 6.26 9.49 -21.13
N GLU A 67 5.33 10.03 -21.91
CA GLU A 67 4.07 10.56 -21.38
C GLU A 67 3.04 9.43 -21.24
N ILE A 68 2.40 9.34 -20.06
CA ILE A 68 1.40 8.31 -19.78
C ILE A 68 0.11 8.91 -19.24
N SER A 69 -1.01 8.38 -19.70
CA SER A 69 -2.32 8.61 -19.10
C SER A 69 -2.60 7.50 -18.09
N TRP A 70 -2.46 7.81 -16.80
CA TRP A 70 -2.74 6.84 -15.75
C TRP A 70 -4.25 6.73 -15.51
N PRO A 71 -4.83 5.51 -15.51
CA PRO A 71 -6.29 5.35 -15.44
C PRO A 71 -6.87 5.45 -14.03
N ASP A 72 -6.06 5.30 -12.98
CA ASP A 72 -6.52 5.31 -11.59
C ASP A 72 -6.33 6.73 -10.99
N PRO A 73 -7.40 7.49 -10.77
CA PRO A 73 -7.30 8.87 -10.26
C PRO A 73 -6.88 8.96 -8.79
N ASP A 74 -6.96 7.87 -8.03
CA ASP A 74 -6.58 7.87 -6.61
C ASP A 74 -5.09 7.61 -6.39
N ILE A 75 -4.35 7.35 -7.48
CA ILE A 75 -2.90 7.18 -7.44
C ILE A 75 -2.25 8.37 -8.12
N LEU A 76 -1.45 9.11 -7.34
CA LEU A 76 -0.62 10.17 -7.89
C LEU A 76 0.70 9.57 -8.36
N LEU A 77 1.05 9.84 -9.61
CA LEU A 77 2.33 9.45 -10.19
C LEU A 77 3.22 10.67 -10.38
N ALA A 78 4.45 10.58 -9.87
CA ALA A 78 5.53 11.48 -10.23
C ALA A 78 6.53 10.71 -11.07
N VAL A 79 6.80 11.20 -12.27
CA VAL A 79 7.69 10.57 -13.24
C VAL A 79 8.89 11.47 -13.46
N LYS A 80 10.08 10.89 -13.42
CA LYS A 80 11.33 11.54 -13.77
C LYS A 80 12.05 10.69 -14.82
N ILE A 81 12.39 11.31 -15.93
CA ILE A 81 13.13 10.68 -17.03
C ILE A 81 14.43 11.45 -17.19
N ALA A 82 15.55 10.73 -17.14
CA ALA A 82 16.87 11.27 -17.41
C ALA A 82 17.42 10.63 -18.69
N ASP A 83 17.69 11.46 -19.69
CA ASP A 83 18.28 11.04 -20.96
C ASP A 83 19.79 10.83 -20.79
N SER A 84 20.31 9.79 -21.45
CA SER A 84 21.72 9.44 -21.45
C SER A 84 22.10 8.70 -22.73
N ASP A 85 23.41 8.61 -23.01
CA ASP A 85 23.90 7.91 -24.20
C ASP A 85 23.47 6.44 -24.21
N GLY A 86 22.53 6.12 -25.11
CA GLY A 86 22.02 4.77 -25.31
C GLY A 86 20.70 4.44 -24.63
N GLY A 87 20.04 5.39 -23.96
CA GLY A 87 18.72 5.17 -23.36
C GLY A 87 18.34 6.16 -22.26
N TRP A 88 17.32 5.79 -21.48
CA TRP A 88 16.75 6.64 -20.44
C TRP A 88 16.73 5.92 -19.09
N GLU A 89 17.14 6.63 -18.04
CA GLU A 89 16.86 6.23 -16.67
C GLU A 89 15.50 6.82 -16.27
N VAL A 90 14.55 5.95 -15.95
CA VAL A 90 13.19 6.33 -15.59
C VAL A 90 12.97 6.00 -14.13
N THR A 91 12.57 7.00 -13.35
CA THR A 91 12.13 6.85 -11.96
C THR A 91 10.65 7.21 -11.86
N VAL A 92 9.86 6.32 -11.27
CA VAL A 92 8.44 6.53 -11.01
C VAL A 92 8.18 6.41 -9.51
N SER A 93 7.58 7.45 -8.94
CA SER A 93 7.04 7.44 -7.59
C SER A 93 5.52 7.40 -7.66
N ALA A 94 4.92 6.36 -7.09
CA ALA A 94 3.48 6.22 -6.97
C ALA A 94 3.05 6.43 -5.52
N VAL A 95 2.09 7.32 -5.32
CA VAL A 95 1.54 7.66 -4.01
C VAL A 95 0.09 7.19 -3.93
N SER A 96 -0.20 6.38 -2.92
CA SER A 96 -1.54 6.03 -2.44
C SER A 96 -1.74 6.63 -1.05
N GLU A 97 -2.98 6.71 -0.57
CA GLU A 97 -3.35 7.38 0.69
C GLU A 97 -2.43 7.05 1.89
N ARG A 98 -1.98 5.79 2.01
CA ARG A 98 -1.15 5.32 3.13
C ARG A 98 0.27 4.89 2.73
N ALA A 99 0.63 4.96 1.45
CA ALA A 99 1.90 4.41 0.98
C ALA A 99 2.49 5.19 -0.20
N GLU A 100 3.81 5.32 -0.22
CA GLU A 100 4.58 5.83 -1.35
C GLU A 100 5.60 4.79 -1.76
N VAL A 101 5.64 4.47 -3.06
CA VAL A 101 6.57 3.50 -3.63
C VAL A 101 7.31 4.16 -4.79
N THR A 102 8.63 4.16 -4.73
CA THR A 102 9.50 4.66 -5.80
C THR A 102 10.27 3.51 -6.44
N LEU A 103 10.27 3.46 -7.76
CA LEU A 103 10.98 2.48 -8.55
C LEU A 103 11.75 3.15 -9.67
N SER A 104 12.88 2.55 -10.03
CA SER A 104 13.69 2.99 -11.16
C SER A 104 13.91 1.84 -12.13
N GLY A 105 13.95 2.16 -13.42
CA GLY A 105 14.23 1.24 -14.51
C GLY A 105 15.08 1.90 -15.58
N TRP A 106 15.87 1.09 -16.28
CA TRP A 106 16.60 1.52 -17.47
C TRP A 106 15.82 1.12 -18.72
N VAL A 107 15.60 2.07 -19.61
CA VAL A 107 14.98 1.85 -20.92
C VAL A 107 16.03 2.06 -21.99
N ALA A 108 16.35 0.99 -22.74
CA ALA A 108 17.28 1.11 -23.86
C ALA A 108 16.68 1.98 -24.99
N GLY A 109 17.52 2.84 -25.56
CA GLY A 109 17.18 3.61 -26.76
C GLY A 109 16.80 2.71 -27.94
N PRO A 110 16.01 3.20 -28.90
CA PRO A 110 15.77 2.47 -30.14
C PRO A 110 17.10 2.13 -30.79
N LYS A 111 17.29 0.85 -31.17
CA LYS A 111 18.48 0.42 -31.91
C LYS A 111 18.51 1.20 -33.23
N SER A 112 19.51 2.08 -33.37
CA SER A 112 19.78 2.82 -34.61
C SER A 112 20.03 1.89 -35.80
#